data_AF-A0ABD5SUS5-F1
#
_entry.id   AF-A0ABD5SUS5-F1
#
_cell.length_a   1.000
_cell.length_b   1.000
_cell.length_c   1.000
_cell.angle_alpha   90.00
_cell.angle_beta   90.00
_cell.angle_gamma   90.00
#
_symmetry.space_group_name_H-M   'P 1'
#
loop_
_entity.id
_entity.type
_entity.pdbx_description
1 polymer ?
#
loop_
_entity_poly.entity_id
_entity_poly.type
_entity_poly.pdbx_seq_one_letter_code
_entity_poly.pdbx_strand_id
1 'polypeptide(L)'
;GSATGDPQTRGPLEAHASTTGAVKFLPPMSHDSPFNADTPEELAEAAADHLEFVIRNEGPETIAGILTEPIAGTSGAYTAPPGYFERVRELCDEYEILLIVDEVITGFGRCGDWFGIQTEGVQPDVLTFAKGVTSAYAPLAGVLMRPEIAENVRSGGFDIGQTFGGHPVGC
;
A
#
# COMPACT_ATOMS: atom_id res chain seq x y z
N GLY A 1 12.02 -2.85 5.44
CA GLY A 1 11.09 -3.99 5.58
C GLY A 1 10.31 -4.00 6.90
N SER A 2 10.19 -2.89 7.63
CA SER A 2 9.23 -2.78 8.74
C SER A 2 7.78 -2.67 8.26
N ALA A 3 7.57 -2.37 6.98
CA ALA A 3 6.24 -2.25 6.38
C ALA A 3 5.54 -3.62 6.20
N THR A 4 6.30 -4.72 6.00
CA THR A 4 5.71 -6.06 5.82
C THR A 4 4.87 -6.48 7.02
N GLY A 5 3.74 -7.16 6.75
CA GLY A 5 2.92 -7.80 7.78
C GLY A 5 3.43 -9.19 8.20
N ASP A 6 4.34 -9.79 7.43
CA ASP A 6 4.86 -11.13 7.70
C ASP A 6 5.85 -11.12 8.88
N PRO A 7 5.54 -11.82 9.99
CA PRO A 7 6.39 -11.85 11.17
C PRO A 7 7.77 -12.47 10.93
N GLN A 8 7.93 -13.39 9.97
CA GLN A 8 9.22 -14.05 9.71
C GLN A 8 10.25 -13.10 9.11
N THR A 9 9.81 -12.23 8.21
CA THR A 9 10.65 -11.21 7.59
C THR A 9 10.77 -9.94 8.44
N ARG A 10 9.73 -9.64 9.23
CA ARG A 10 9.66 -8.45 10.09
C ARG A 10 10.51 -8.55 11.35
N GLY A 11 10.41 -9.64 12.11
CA GLY A 11 11.05 -9.80 13.42
C GLY A 11 12.56 -9.53 13.42
N PRO A 12 13.33 -10.08 12.45
CA PRO A 12 14.76 -9.79 12.33
C PRO A 12 15.08 -8.33 12.00
N LEU A 13 14.20 -7.62 11.28
CA LEU A 13 14.42 -6.23 10.88
C LEU A 13 14.06 -5.25 12.00
N GLU A 14 12.94 -5.46 12.69
CA GLU A 14 12.51 -4.62 13.81
C GLU A 14 13.47 -4.72 15.01
N ALA A 15 14.08 -5.88 15.24
CA ALA A 15 15.09 -6.06 16.28
C ALA A 15 16.31 -5.13 16.12
N HIS A 16 16.55 -4.63 14.90
CA HIS A 16 17.67 -3.76 14.57
C HIS A 16 17.25 -2.35 14.11
N ALA A 17 15.95 -2.13 13.89
CA ALA A 17 15.41 -0.84 13.46
C ALA A 17 14.83 -0.10 14.67
N SER A 18 15.59 0.84 15.23
CA SER A 18 15.20 1.68 16.37
C SER A 18 14.05 2.68 16.08
N THR A 19 13.39 2.60 14.93
CA THR A 19 12.58 3.70 14.36
C THR A 19 11.43 3.22 13.47
N THR A 20 10.83 2.06 13.75
CA THR A 20 9.70 1.61 12.91
C THR A 20 8.42 2.32 13.35
N GLY A 21 8.26 3.59 12.98
CA GLY A 21 7.01 4.36 13.11
C GLY A 21 5.90 3.82 12.18
N ALA A 22 5.77 2.50 12.10
CA ALA A 22 4.82 1.80 11.26
C ALA A 22 3.88 1.00 12.16
N VAL A 23 2.60 1.30 12.07
CA VAL A 23 1.52 0.59 12.77
C VAL A 23 0.91 -0.43 11.81
N LYS A 24 0.33 -1.50 12.35
CA LYS A 24 -0.31 -2.56 11.58
C LYS A 24 -1.80 -2.59 11.88
N PHE A 25 -2.59 -2.80 10.84
CA PHE A 25 -4.02 -3.10 10.94
C PHE A 25 -4.30 -4.44 10.26
N LEU A 26 -5.40 -5.07 10.64
CA LEU A 26 -5.78 -6.39 10.14
C LEU A 26 -6.35 -6.30 8.72
N PRO A 27 -5.96 -7.21 7.81
CA PRO A 27 -6.47 -7.23 6.44
C PRO A 27 -7.87 -7.86 6.35
N PRO A 28 -8.68 -7.50 5.34
CA PRO A 28 -10.03 -8.06 5.12
C PRO A 28 -9.96 -9.45 4.47
N MET A 29 -9.40 -10.45 5.18
CA MET A 29 -9.26 -11.81 4.66
C MET A 29 -10.61 -12.54 4.66
N SER A 30 -10.97 -13.16 3.53
CA SER A 30 -12.22 -13.95 3.42
C SER A 30 -12.15 -15.33 4.07
N HIS A 31 -10.95 -15.86 4.30
CA HIS A 31 -10.69 -17.11 5.00
C HIS A 31 -9.90 -16.83 6.28
N ASP A 32 -10.25 -17.49 7.38
CA ASP A 32 -9.68 -17.26 8.72
C ASP A 32 -9.70 -15.77 9.13
N SER A 33 -10.77 -15.06 8.74
CA SER A 33 -10.95 -13.65 9.10
C SER A 33 -10.93 -13.47 10.61
N PRO A 34 -10.18 -12.48 11.15
CA PRO A 34 -10.33 -12.09 12.56
C PRO A 34 -11.63 -11.33 12.81
N PHE A 35 -12.35 -10.95 11.75
CA PHE A 35 -13.63 -10.26 11.81
C PHE A 35 -14.77 -11.27 11.80
N ASN A 36 -15.71 -11.12 12.72
CA ASN A 36 -16.91 -11.94 12.79
C ASN A 36 -17.95 -11.43 11.77
N ALA A 37 -17.65 -11.63 10.48
CA ALA A 37 -18.47 -11.22 9.35
C ALA A 37 -18.93 -12.45 8.56
N ASP A 38 -20.23 -12.51 8.24
CA ASP A 38 -20.85 -13.61 7.51
C ASP A 38 -21.00 -13.30 6.01
N THR A 39 -20.84 -12.03 5.63
CA THR A 39 -20.94 -11.54 4.24
C THR A 39 -19.70 -10.72 3.82
N PRO A 40 -19.40 -10.61 2.52
CA PRO A 40 -18.35 -9.72 2.02
C PRO A 40 -18.55 -8.26 2.45
N GLU A 41 -19.79 -7.79 2.46
CA GLU A 41 -20.14 -6.42 2.85
C GLU A 41 -19.83 -6.16 4.34
N GLU A 42 -20.25 -7.07 5.22
CA GLU A 42 -19.91 -7.01 6.65
C GLU A 42 -18.40 -7.11 6.90
N LEU A 43 -17.68 -7.89 6.08
CA LEU A 43 -16.22 -8.00 6.16
C LEU A 43 -15.54 -6.70 5.75
N ALA A 44 -16.03 -6.05 4.69
CA ALA A 44 -15.53 -4.75 4.23
C ALA A 44 -15.71 -3.69 5.32
N GLU A 45 -16.91 -3.61 5.89
CA GLU A 45 -17.25 -2.68 6.97
C GLU A 45 -16.40 -2.93 8.21
N ALA A 46 -16.36 -4.17 8.73
CA ALA A 46 -15.60 -4.50 9.94
C ALA A 46 -14.09 -4.25 9.80
N ALA A 47 -13.51 -4.54 8.62
CA ALA A 47 -12.11 -4.28 8.37
C ALA A 47 -11.79 -2.78 8.23
N ALA A 48 -12.70 -2.01 7.63
CA ALA A 48 -12.55 -0.56 7.53
C ALA A 48 -12.74 0.14 8.88
N ASP A 49 -13.71 -0.30 9.69
CA ASP A 49 -13.91 0.15 11.07
C ASP A 49 -12.67 -0.12 11.93
N HIS A 50 -12.04 -1.28 11.72
CA HIS A 50 -10.78 -1.60 12.39
C HIS A 50 -9.66 -0.65 11.97
N LEU A 51 -9.52 -0.35 10.67
CA LEU A 51 -8.55 0.63 10.19
C LEU A 51 -8.83 2.02 10.80
N GLU A 52 -10.08 2.47 10.82
CA GLU A 52 -10.46 3.75 11.44
C GLU A 52 -10.15 3.77 12.95
N PHE A 53 -10.44 2.69 13.67
CA PHE A 53 -10.06 2.55 15.06
C PHE A 53 -8.55 2.71 15.26
N VAL A 54 -7.73 2.07 14.42
CA VAL A 54 -6.27 2.19 14.48
C VAL A 54 -5.84 3.64 14.20
N ILE A 55 -6.40 4.28 13.17
CA ILE A 55 -6.11 5.69 12.84
C ILE A 55 -6.37 6.60 14.04
N ARG A 56 -7.54 6.46 14.67
CA ARG A 56 -7.93 7.27 15.84
C ARG A 56 -7.09 6.97 17.07
N ASN A 57 -6.70 5.71 17.29
CA ASN A 57 -5.93 5.30 18.45
C ASN A 57 -4.49 5.83 18.41
N GLU A 58 -3.88 5.88 17.23
CA GLU A 58 -2.53 6.43 17.05
C GLU A 58 -2.51 7.96 17.04
N GLY A 59 -3.66 8.59 16.75
CA GLY A 59 -3.77 10.02 16.51
C GLY A 59 -3.59 10.32 15.03
N PRO A 60 -4.65 10.72 14.29
CA PRO A 60 -4.60 10.90 12.85
C PRO A 60 -3.47 11.83 12.37
N GLU A 61 -3.20 12.89 13.14
CA GLU A 61 -2.14 13.87 12.88
C GLU A 61 -0.72 13.30 12.95
N THR A 62 -0.56 12.08 13.47
CA THR A 62 0.71 11.38 13.55
C THR A 62 0.94 10.43 12.36
N ILE A 63 -0.08 10.20 11.54
CA ILE A 63 -0.04 9.24 10.44
C ILE A 63 0.15 9.97 9.11
N ALA A 64 1.29 9.74 8.45
CA ALA A 64 1.58 10.36 7.15
C ALA A 64 0.91 9.63 5.96
N GLY A 65 0.69 8.33 6.06
CA GLY A 65 0.18 7.53 4.95
C GLY A 65 -0.19 6.11 5.33
N ILE A 66 -1.12 5.53 4.57
CA ILE A 66 -1.50 4.13 4.61
C ILE A 66 -0.88 3.43 3.41
N LEU A 67 -0.09 2.39 3.65
CA LEU A 67 0.52 1.54 2.63
C LEU A 67 -0.22 0.21 2.55
N THR A 68 -0.71 -0.17 1.37
CA THR A 68 -1.44 -1.43 1.16
C THR A 68 -1.25 -1.98 -0.25
N GLU A 69 -1.39 -3.30 -0.44
CA GLU A 69 -1.44 -3.96 -1.76
C GLU A 69 -2.91 -4.08 -2.20
N PRO A 70 -3.28 -3.85 -3.47
CA PRO A 70 -4.65 -4.09 -3.94
C PRO A 70 -5.08 -5.55 -3.75
N ILE A 71 -4.14 -6.47 -3.99
CA ILE A 71 -4.27 -7.90 -3.75
C ILE A 71 -2.99 -8.31 -3.02
N ALA A 72 -3.12 -8.80 -1.79
CA ALA A 72 -1.98 -9.15 -0.95
C ALA A 72 -1.27 -10.39 -1.51
N GLY A 73 -0.20 -10.19 -2.28
CA GLY A 73 0.32 -11.26 -3.13
C GLY A 73 1.01 -12.37 -2.34
N THR A 74 2.06 -12.05 -1.59
CA THR A 74 2.85 -13.05 -0.83
C THR A 74 2.11 -13.57 0.40
N SER A 75 1.13 -12.82 0.91
CA SER A 75 0.33 -13.19 2.08
C SER A 75 -0.82 -14.15 1.81
N GLY A 76 -0.99 -14.62 0.56
CA GLY A 76 -2.01 -15.62 0.21
C GLY A 76 -2.86 -15.29 -1.01
N ALA A 77 -2.55 -14.21 -1.74
CA ALA A 77 -3.25 -13.79 -2.95
C ALA A 77 -4.78 -13.61 -2.74
N TYR A 78 -5.18 -13.04 -1.61
CA TYR A 78 -6.57 -12.71 -1.33
C TYR A 78 -6.92 -11.31 -1.85
N THR A 79 -8.15 -11.18 -2.36
CA THR A 79 -8.75 -9.91 -2.79
C THR A 79 -9.48 -9.27 -1.62
N ALA A 80 -9.55 -7.94 -1.62
CA ALA A 80 -10.45 -7.24 -0.71
C ALA A 80 -11.92 -7.51 -1.08
N PRO A 81 -12.84 -7.48 -0.12
CA PRO A 81 -14.27 -7.48 -0.41
C PRO A 81 -14.69 -6.17 -1.10
N PRO A 82 -15.75 -6.18 -1.92
CA PRO A 82 -16.25 -4.99 -2.60
C PRO A 82 -16.50 -3.83 -1.63
N GLY A 83 -16.13 -2.61 -2.04
CA GLY A 83 -16.34 -1.38 -1.24
C GLY A 83 -15.28 -1.13 -0.16
N TYR A 84 -14.42 -2.11 0.17
CA TYR A 84 -13.36 -1.92 1.17
C TYR A 84 -12.41 -0.79 0.79
N PHE A 85 -11.86 -0.80 -0.43
CA PHE A 85 -10.90 0.23 -0.86
C PHE A 85 -11.55 1.60 -1.03
N GLU A 86 -12.83 1.67 -1.40
CA GLU A 86 -13.59 2.91 -1.42
C GLU A 86 -13.64 3.52 -0.01
N ARG A 87 -13.97 2.72 1.00
CA ARG A 87 -13.94 3.16 2.39
C ARG A 87 -12.55 3.54 2.88
N VAL A 88 -11.50 2.80 2.50
CA VAL A 88 -10.10 3.18 2.80
C VAL A 88 -9.76 4.55 2.21
N ARG A 89 -10.19 4.83 0.97
CA ARG A 89 -9.97 6.13 0.33
C ARG A 89 -10.70 7.25 1.06
N GLU A 90 -11.95 7.04 1.46
CA GLU A 90 -12.72 8.00 2.26
C GLU A 90 -12.01 8.32 3.58
N LEU A 91 -11.52 7.32 4.30
CA LEU A 91 -10.77 7.50 5.54
C LEU A 91 -9.48 8.32 5.29
N CYS A 92 -8.76 8.01 4.22
CA CYS A 92 -7.57 8.77 3.86
C CYS A 92 -7.91 10.25 3.58
N ASP A 93 -9.03 10.52 2.93
CA ASP A 93 -9.49 11.89 2.64
C ASP A 93 -10.01 12.61 3.90
N GLU A 94 -10.72 11.91 4.78
CA GLU A 94 -11.26 12.45 6.05
C GLU A 94 -10.17 12.89 7.01
N TYR A 95 -9.09 12.09 7.11
CA TYR A 95 -8.01 12.30 8.07
C TYR A 95 -6.75 12.96 7.46
N GLU A 96 -6.81 13.38 6.19
CA GLU A 96 -5.69 13.96 5.43
C GLU A 96 -4.43 13.05 5.38
N ILE A 97 -4.67 11.74 5.22
CA ILE A 97 -3.64 10.70 5.16
C ILE A 97 -3.41 10.29 3.71
N LEU A 98 -2.15 10.11 3.29
CA LEU A 98 -1.84 9.66 1.93
C LEU A 98 -2.19 8.18 1.74
N LEU A 99 -2.89 7.84 0.65
CA LEU A 99 -3.05 6.46 0.21
C LEU A 99 -1.88 6.05 -0.69
N ILE A 100 -1.07 5.12 -0.21
CA ILE A 100 0.06 4.54 -0.93
C ILE A 100 -0.29 3.10 -1.31
N VAL A 101 -0.30 2.80 -2.60
CA VAL A 101 -0.63 1.47 -3.10
C VAL A 101 0.61 0.77 -3.63
N ASP A 102 0.89 -0.42 -3.10
CA ASP A 102 1.98 -1.27 -3.57
C ASP A 102 1.51 -2.15 -4.73
N GLU A 103 1.89 -1.74 -5.94
CA GLU A 103 1.61 -2.40 -7.21
C GLU A 103 2.79 -3.23 -7.72
N VAL A 104 3.76 -3.54 -6.86
CA VAL A 104 4.92 -4.36 -7.26
C VAL A 104 4.46 -5.70 -7.83
N ILE A 105 3.38 -6.32 -7.35
CA ILE A 105 2.83 -7.58 -7.88
C ILE A 105 1.72 -7.35 -8.90
N THR A 106 0.79 -6.46 -8.59
CA THR A 106 -0.47 -6.27 -9.33
C THR A 106 -0.34 -5.32 -10.52
N GLY A 107 0.76 -4.57 -10.62
CA GLY A 107 1.04 -3.69 -11.75
C GLY A 107 1.36 -4.43 -13.06
N PHE A 108 1.29 -3.69 -14.15
CA PHE A 108 1.58 -4.10 -15.52
C PHE A 108 0.71 -5.26 -16.03
N GLY A 109 -0.60 -5.18 -15.81
CA GLY A 109 -1.56 -6.07 -16.47
C GLY A 109 -1.94 -7.33 -15.68
N ARG A 110 -1.44 -7.51 -14.45
CA ARG A 110 -1.67 -8.74 -13.66
C ARG A 110 -3.15 -9.02 -13.44
N CYS A 111 -3.94 -7.98 -13.19
CA CYS A 111 -5.36 -8.09 -12.83
C CYS A 111 -6.33 -7.77 -13.99
N GLY A 112 -5.81 -7.64 -15.22
CA GLY A 112 -6.59 -7.24 -16.40
C GLY A 112 -6.46 -5.75 -16.74
N ASP A 113 -6.33 -4.90 -15.72
CA ASP A 113 -5.97 -3.48 -15.85
C ASP A 113 -4.46 -3.24 -15.69
N TRP A 114 -4.00 -2.04 -16.01
CA TRP A 114 -2.57 -1.67 -15.89
C TRP A 114 -2.09 -1.76 -14.44
N PHE A 115 -2.93 -1.42 -13.47
CA PHE A 115 -2.65 -1.49 -12.04
C PHE A 115 -3.85 -2.11 -11.32
N GLY A 116 -3.59 -2.93 -10.30
CA GLY A 116 -4.61 -3.65 -9.55
C GLY A 116 -5.65 -2.74 -8.90
N ILE A 117 -5.25 -1.60 -8.35
CA ILE A 117 -6.19 -0.66 -7.70
C ILE A 117 -7.25 -0.10 -8.66
N GLN A 118 -7.02 -0.16 -9.97
CA GLN A 118 -8.01 0.26 -10.96
C GLN A 118 -9.25 -0.63 -10.95
N THR A 119 -9.11 -1.91 -10.57
CA THR A 119 -10.27 -2.81 -10.43
C THR A 119 -11.19 -2.41 -9.29
N GLU A 120 -10.67 -1.64 -8.32
CA GLU A 120 -11.40 -1.13 -7.16
C GLU A 120 -12.01 0.26 -7.40
N GLY A 121 -11.75 0.90 -8.55
CA GLY A 121 -12.25 2.24 -8.85
C GLY A 121 -11.64 3.36 -7.98
N VAL A 122 -10.53 3.10 -7.28
CA VAL A 122 -9.90 4.03 -6.33
C VAL A 122 -8.64 4.66 -6.91
N GLN A 123 -8.46 5.96 -6.68
CA GLN A 123 -7.26 6.69 -7.09
C GLN A 123 -6.30 6.93 -5.91
N PRO A 124 -5.11 6.30 -5.89
CA PRO A 124 -4.13 6.52 -4.84
C PRO A 124 -3.42 7.87 -4.98
N ASP A 125 -2.69 8.26 -3.94
CA ASP A 125 -1.82 9.44 -3.94
C ASP A 125 -0.42 9.09 -4.43
N VAL A 126 0.06 7.91 -4.04
CA VAL A 126 1.36 7.36 -4.40
C VAL A 126 1.21 5.88 -4.75
N LEU A 127 2.00 5.39 -5.70
CA LEU A 127 1.99 4.00 -6.15
C LEU A 127 3.42 3.50 -6.35
N THR A 128 3.77 2.35 -5.79
CA THR A 128 5.08 1.71 -6.00
C THR A 128 5.00 0.60 -7.03
N PHE A 129 6.00 0.49 -7.89
CA PHE A 129 6.04 -0.55 -8.92
C PHE A 129 7.44 -1.14 -9.12
N ALA A 130 7.50 -2.40 -9.55
CA ALA A 130 8.71 -3.11 -9.97
C ALA A 130 8.31 -4.32 -10.81
N LYS A 131 8.98 -5.47 -10.66
CA LYS A 131 8.66 -6.80 -11.24
C LYS A 131 8.18 -6.75 -12.69
N GLY A 132 6.85 -6.64 -12.89
CA GLY A 132 6.19 -6.64 -14.20
C GLY A 132 6.69 -5.54 -15.14
N VAL A 133 7.21 -4.42 -14.61
CA VAL A 133 7.67 -3.28 -15.42
C VAL A 133 8.67 -3.67 -16.51
N THR A 134 9.58 -4.59 -16.19
CA THR A 134 10.56 -5.14 -17.13
C THR A 134 10.34 -6.62 -17.37
N SER A 135 9.24 -7.20 -16.88
CA SER A 135 9.03 -8.65 -16.82
C SER A 135 10.25 -9.41 -16.25
N ALA A 136 10.94 -8.79 -15.27
CA ALA A 136 12.19 -9.27 -14.67
C ALA A 136 13.41 -9.39 -15.62
N TYR A 137 13.38 -8.84 -16.84
CA TYR A 137 14.52 -8.84 -17.76
C TYR A 137 15.67 -7.94 -17.29
N ALA A 138 15.35 -6.86 -16.58
CA ALA A 138 16.31 -5.93 -16.00
C ALA A 138 15.79 -5.41 -14.65
N PRO A 139 16.66 -5.10 -13.67
CA PRO A 139 16.23 -4.47 -12.43
C PRO A 139 15.69 -3.05 -12.71
N LEU A 140 14.40 -2.86 -12.47
CA LEU A 140 13.76 -1.55 -12.50
C LEU A 140 12.64 -1.54 -11.46
N ALA A 141 12.56 -0.44 -10.72
CA ALA A 141 11.50 -0.12 -9.79
C ALA A 141 11.28 1.39 -9.82
N GLY A 142 10.11 1.84 -9.38
CA GLY A 142 9.80 3.26 -9.31
C GLY A 142 8.60 3.56 -8.45
N VAL A 143 8.36 4.86 -8.32
CA VAL A 143 7.25 5.43 -7.57
C VAL A 143 6.54 6.40 -8.51
N LEU A 144 5.23 6.21 -8.67
CA LEU A 144 4.33 7.19 -9.26
C LEU A 144 3.67 7.96 -8.12
N MET A 145 3.44 9.25 -8.31
CA MET A 145 2.78 10.10 -7.33
C MET A 145 1.97 11.17 -8.03
N ARG A 146 0.95 11.70 -7.35
CA ARG A 146 0.14 12.79 -7.89
C ARG A 146 0.98 14.03 -8.20
N PRO A 147 0.62 14.83 -9.22
CA PRO A 147 1.42 15.98 -9.66
C PRO A 147 1.76 16.97 -8.54
N GLU A 148 0.84 17.23 -7.63
CA GLU A 148 1.00 18.12 -6.48
C GLU A 148 2.07 17.61 -5.50
N ILE A 149 2.11 16.29 -5.25
CA ILE A 149 3.15 15.66 -4.42
C ILE A 149 4.49 15.73 -5.15
N ALA A 150 4.51 15.39 -6.44
CA ALA A 150 5.71 15.47 -7.26
C ALA A 150 6.31 16.89 -7.30
N GLU A 151 5.46 17.92 -7.35
CA GLU A 151 5.89 19.31 -7.36
C GLU A 151 6.46 19.76 -6.02
N ASN A 152 5.84 19.34 -4.91
CA ASN A 152 6.40 19.58 -3.58
C ASN A 152 7.78 18.93 -3.42
N VAL A 153 7.96 17.70 -3.91
CA VAL A 153 9.25 17.00 -3.89
C VAL A 153 10.29 17.71 -4.77
N ARG A 154 9.91 18.15 -5.98
CA ARG A 154 10.81 18.85 -6.91
C ARG A 154 11.24 20.22 -6.40
N SER A 155 10.30 21.00 -5.85
CA SER A 155 10.54 22.38 -5.43
C SER A 155 11.26 22.48 -4.09
N GLY A 156 10.95 21.60 -3.13
CA GLY A 156 11.62 21.54 -1.84
C GLY A 156 13.04 20.98 -1.91
N GLY A 157 13.34 20.24 -2.98
CA GLY A 157 14.52 19.38 -3.04
C GLY A 157 14.35 18.14 -2.16
N PHE A 158 14.96 17.04 -2.56
CA PHE A 158 14.93 15.80 -1.79
C PHE A 158 16.33 15.21 -1.80
N ASP A 159 16.94 15.06 -0.62
CA ASP A 159 18.29 14.50 -0.44
C ASP A 159 18.27 12.97 -0.58
N ILE A 160 17.69 12.49 -1.67
CA ILE A 160 17.66 11.09 -2.05
C ILE A 160 18.19 10.96 -3.48
N GLY A 161 19.17 10.07 -3.63
CA GLY A 161 19.78 9.75 -4.91
C GLY A 161 20.16 8.29 -4.91
N GLN A 162 19.99 7.64 -6.06
CA GLN A 162 20.42 6.27 -6.28
C GLN A 162 21.40 6.28 -7.44
N THR A 163 22.57 5.65 -7.29
CA THR A 163 23.61 5.57 -8.36
C THR A 163 23.04 5.01 -9.66
N PHE A 164 22.06 4.11 -9.55
CA PHE A 164 21.37 3.48 -10.68
C PHE A 164 19.96 4.06 -10.94
N GLY A 165 19.62 5.22 -10.37
CA GLY A 165 18.37 5.90 -10.67
C GLY A 165 18.30 6.26 -12.16
N GLY A 166 17.23 5.84 -12.85
CA GLY A 166 17.06 6.08 -14.29
C GLY A 166 18.07 5.33 -15.18
N HIS A 167 18.51 4.14 -14.77
CA HIS A 167 19.54 3.38 -15.48
C HIS A 167 19.12 3.04 -16.93
N PRO A 168 19.90 3.41 -17.97
CA PRO A 168 19.50 3.27 -19.39
C PRO A 168 19.29 1.84 -19.91
N VAL A 169 19.82 0.83 -19.23
CA VAL A 169 19.57 -0.58 -19.61
C VAL A 169 18.22 -1.07 -19.06
N GLY A 170 17.74 -0.45 -17.97
CA GLY A 170 16.48 -0.82 -17.35
C GLY A 170 15.27 -0.03 -17.87
N CYS A 171 15.48 1.23 -18.27
CA CYS A 171 14.45 2.15 -18.78
C CYS A 171 14.39 2.13 -20.31
#